data_AF-A0A1S2UT26-F1
#
_entry.id   AF-A0A1S2UT26-F1
#
_cell.length_a   1.000
_cell.length_b   1.000
_cell.length_c   1.000
_cell.angle_alpha   90.00
_cell.angle_beta   90.00
_cell.angle_gamma   90.00
#
_symmetry.space_group_name_H-M   'P 1'
#
loop_
_entity.id
_entity.type
_entity.pdbx_description
1 polymer ?
#
loop_
_entity_poly.entity_id
_entity_poly.type
_entity_poly.pdbx_seq_one_letter_code
_entity_poly.pdbx_strand_id
1 'polypeptide(L)'
;MGRDLLHKNEERTSLNKDLPESEQNPDRRGRSAASFIIGFHQDEDQHWVVELSCGHTQHLRHQPPWQSRAWVLDAAQRLEKIGQPFACGWCARERE
;
A
#
# COMPACT_ATOMS: atom_id res chain seq x y z
N MET A 1 51.59 -31.44 -12.77
CA MET A 1 51.70 -30.34 -11.77
C MET A 1 50.83 -29.19 -12.26
N GLY A 2 49.59 -29.10 -11.76
CA GLY A 2 48.60 -28.12 -12.23
C GLY A 2 48.89 -26.74 -11.64
N ARG A 3 49.01 -25.73 -12.50
CA ARG A 3 49.21 -24.34 -12.10
C ARG A 3 47.82 -23.73 -11.90
N ASP A 4 47.54 -23.44 -10.64
CA ASP A 4 46.33 -22.81 -10.14
C ASP A 4 46.02 -21.49 -10.89
N LEU A 5 44.91 -21.46 -11.62
CA LEU A 5 44.34 -20.26 -12.22
C LEU A 5 43.17 -19.80 -11.34
N LEU A 6 43.49 -19.26 -10.17
CA LEU A 6 42.55 -18.51 -9.33
C LEU A 6 42.07 -17.27 -10.10
N HIS A 7 40.97 -17.43 -10.82
CA HIS A 7 40.21 -16.33 -11.40
C HIS A 7 39.63 -15.52 -10.24
N LYS A 8 40.20 -14.34 -10.02
CA LYS A 8 39.70 -13.36 -9.07
C LYS A 8 38.36 -12.85 -9.62
N ASN A 9 37.27 -13.35 -9.07
CA ASN A 9 35.96 -12.78 -9.32
C ASN A 9 35.96 -11.44 -8.57
N GLU A 10 36.14 -10.36 -9.32
CA GLU A 10 35.97 -9.00 -8.81
C GLU A 10 34.47 -8.78 -8.65
N GLU A 11 33.94 -9.23 -7.51
CA GLU A 11 32.57 -8.98 -7.07
C GLU A 11 32.38 -7.47 -7.05
N ARG A 12 31.66 -6.95 -8.04
CA ARG A 12 31.19 -5.57 -8.06
C ARG A 12 30.37 -5.38 -6.80
N THR A 13 30.94 -4.70 -5.81
CA THR A 13 30.27 -4.36 -4.57
C THR A 13 28.95 -3.70 -4.95
N SER A 14 27.85 -4.38 -4.68
CA SER A 14 26.50 -3.87 -4.92
C SER A 14 26.44 -2.45 -4.38
N LEU A 15 26.03 -1.50 -5.24
CA LEU A 15 25.81 -0.11 -4.90
C LEU A 15 25.13 -0.06 -3.52
N ASN A 16 25.88 0.36 -2.50
CA ASN A 16 25.28 0.62 -1.21
C ASN A 16 24.29 1.77 -1.44
N LYS A 17 23.05 1.47 -1.07
CA LYS A 17 21.79 2.18 -1.26
C LYS A 17 21.72 3.53 -0.55
N ASP A 18 22.88 4.10 -0.24
CA ASP A 18 23.10 5.28 0.58
C ASP A 18 24.00 6.26 -0.19
N LEU A 19 23.53 6.68 -1.38
CA LEU A 19 23.96 7.95 -1.94
C LEU A 19 22.81 8.96 -1.81
N PRO A 20 23.08 10.18 -1.31
CA PRO A 20 22.07 11.24 -1.19
C PRO A 20 21.59 11.79 -2.55
N GLU A 21 22.05 11.24 -3.67
CA GLU A 21 21.57 11.58 -5.01
C GLU A 21 20.21 10.92 -5.34
N SER A 22 19.72 10.04 -4.48
CA SER A 22 18.35 9.53 -4.49
C SER A 22 17.43 10.38 -3.60
N GLU A 23 17.48 11.71 -3.73
CA GLU A 23 16.36 12.53 -3.30
C GLU A 23 15.19 12.24 -4.25
N GLN A 24 14.45 11.18 -3.96
CA GLN A 24 13.22 10.82 -4.67
C GLN A 24 12.10 11.82 -4.35
N ASN A 25 12.40 13.10 -4.05
CA ASN A 25 11.47 14.21 -4.22
C ASN A 25 12.09 15.63 -4.05
N PRO A 26 12.60 16.29 -5.11
CA PRO A 26 12.99 17.71 -5.01
C PRO A 26 11.75 18.64 -5.00
N ASP A 27 10.61 18.19 -5.51
CA ASP A 27 9.35 18.93 -5.52
C ASP A 27 8.44 18.36 -4.42
N ARG A 28 8.47 18.91 -3.20
CA ARG A 28 7.68 18.46 -2.03
C ARG A 28 6.14 18.41 -2.21
N ARG A 29 5.60 17.94 -3.34
CA ARG A 29 4.27 17.37 -3.55
C ARG A 29 4.13 16.05 -2.79
N GLY A 30 4.50 16.07 -1.51
CA GLY A 30 4.08 15.07 -0.56
C GLY A 30 2.59 15.23 -0.31
N ARG A 31 1.76 14.58 -1.11
CA ARG A 31 0.48 14.07 -0.63
C ARG A 31 0.00 12.96 -1.53
N SER A 32 0.37 11.73 -1.16
CA SER A 32 -0.42 10.53 -1.47
C SER A 32 -1.89 10.91 -1.53
N ALA A 33 -2.56 10.55 -2.62
CA ALA A 33 -3.96 10.89 -2.87
C ALA A 33 -4.83 10.34 -1.73
N ALA A 34 -4.96 11.13 -0.66
CA ALA A 34 -5.76 10.81 0.50
C ALA A 34 -7.18 10.75 0.00
N SER A 35 -7.67 9.52 -0.18
CA SER A 35 -9.04 9.27 -0.55
C SER A 35 -9.84 9.31 0.74
N PHE A 36 -11.09 9.77 0.69
CA PHE A 36 -11.96 9.75 1.86
C PHE A 36 -13.03 8.71 1.65
N ILE A 37 -13.54 8.15 2.74
CA ILE A 37 -14.64 7.19 2.68
C ILE A 37 -15.93 7.94 2.38
N ILE A 38 -16.60 7.59 1.28
CA ILE A 38 -17.89 8.18 0.92
C ILE A 38 -19.08 7.29 1.33
N GLY A 39 -18.85 5.98 1.45
CA GLY A 39 -19.93 5.03 1.75
C GLY A 39 -19.43 3.60 1.90
N PHE A 40 -20.37 2.72 2.25
CA PHE A 40 -20.16 1.30 2.38
C PHE A 40 -21.36 0.55 1.79
N HIS A 41 -21.10 -0.55 1.12
CA HIS A 41 -22.12 -1.52 0.72
C HIS A 41 -21.61 -2.95 0.94
N GLN A 42 -22.52 -3.91 0.84
CA GLN A 42 -22.15 -5.32 0.81
C GLN A 42 -22.21 -5.82 -0.63
N ASP A 43 -21.22 -6.62 -0.99
CA ASP A 43 -21.19 -7.39 -2.24
C ASP A 43 -22.06 -8.65 -2.14
N GLU A 44 -22.22 -9.39 -3.25
CA GLU A 44 -22.96 -10.66 -3.33
C GLU A 44 -22.52 -11.69 -2.28
N ASP A 45 -21.24 -11.70 -1.92
CA ASP A 45 -20.69 -12.60 -0.90
C ASP A 45 -20.79 -12.03 0.53
N GLN A 46 -21.64 -11.02 0.76
CA GLN A 46 -21.84 -10.32 2.04
C GLN A 46 -20.58 -9.64 2.60
N HIS A 47 -19.54 -9.50 1.78
CA HIS A 47 -18.33 -8.79 2.13
C HIS A 47 -18.55 -7.27 2.07
N TRP A 48 -18.06 -6.56 3.08
CA TRP A 48 -18.11 -5.10 3.11
C TRP A 48 -17.14 -4.51 2.09
N VAL A 49 -17.66 -3.61 1.26
CA VAL A 49 -16.93 -2.83 0.27
C VAL A 49 -17.03 -1.37 0.68
N VAL A 50 -15.89 -0.70 0.76
CA VAL A 50 -15.86 0.75 0.98
C VAL A 50 -15.75 1.47 -0.35
N GLU A 51 -16.57 2.50 -0.51
CA GLU A 51 -16.51 3.42 -1.64
C GLU A 51 -15.65 4.62 -1.23
N LEU A 52 -14.70 4.98 -2.08
CA LEU A 52 -13.74 6.06 -1.81
C LEU A 52 -13.96 7.24 -2.76
N SER A 53 -13.62 8.45 -2.29
CA SER A 53 -13.75 9.69 -3.07
C SER A 53 -12.91 9.73 -4.34
N CYS A 54 -11.94 8.84 -4.49
CA CYS A 54 -11.16 8.67 -5.72
C CYS A 54 -11.89 7.87 -6.81
N GLY A 55 -13.10 7.37 -6.54
CA GLY A 55 -13.89 6.54 -7.46
C GLY A 55 -13.59 5.05 -7.37
N HIS A 56 -12.58 4.65 -6.61
CA HIS A 56 -12.25 3.23 -6.39
C HIS A 56 -13.01 2.64 -5.20
N THR A 57 -13.25 1.34 -5.27
CA THR A 57 -13.79 0.55 -4.17
C THR A 57 -12.74 -0.38 -3.57
N GLN A 58 -12.82 -0.64 -2.27
CA GLN A 58 -11.91 -1.55 -1.58
C GLN A 58 -12.69 -2.54 -0.72
N HIS A 59 -12.41 -3.83 -0.90
CA HIS A 59 -12.93 -4.87 -0.04
C HIS A 59 -12.32 -4.78 1.36
N LEU A 60 -13.18 -4.71 2.38
CA LEU A 60 -12.84 -4.71 3.79
C LEU A 60 -13.10 -6.08 4.39
N ARG A 61 -12.12 -6.97 4.28
CA ARG A 61 -12.19 -8.30 4.89
C ARG A 61 -11.74 -8.23 6.36
N HIS A 62 -12.48 -8.94 7.22
CA HIS A 62 -12.08 -9.22 8.60
C HIS A 62 -11.73 -10.72 8.69
N GLN A 63 -10.46 -11.04 8.57
CA GLN A 63 -9.94 -12.42 8.57
C GLN A 63 -8.79 -12.55 9.59
N PRO A 64 -9.06 -12.48 10.90
CA PRO A 64 -8.03 -12.72 11.91
C PRO A 64 -7.48 -14.15 11.78
N PRO A 65 -6.17 -14.37 11.95
CA PRO A 65 -5.14 -13.41 12.38
C PRO A 65 -4.57 -12.51 11.27
N TRP A 66 -4.90 -12.76 10.01
CA TRP A 66 -4.25 -12.14 8.85
C TRP A 66 -4.71 -10.71 8.55
N GLN A 67 -5.99 -10.39 8.81
CA GLN A 67 -6.57 -9.06 8.58
C GLN A 67 -7.59 -8.70 9.69
N SER A 68 -7.18 -7.88 10.65
CA SER A 68 -8.06 -7.42 11.73
C SER A 68 -8.65 -6.05 11.43
N ARG A 69 -9.91 -6.03 10.96
CA ARG A 69 -10.74 -4.82 10.81
C ARG A 69 -12.07 -4.94 11.55
N ALA A 70 -12.02 -5.07 12.88
CA ALA A 70 -13.23 -5.35 13.68
C ALA A 70 -14.33 -4.28 13.52
N TRP A 71 -13.93 -3.02 13.33
CA TRP A 71 -14.85 -1.90 13.11
C TRP A 71 -15.74 -2.06 11.86
N VAL A 72 -15.35 -2.90 10.88
CA VAL A 72 -16.19 -3.13 9.69
C VAL A 72 -17.44 -3.93 10.01
N LEU A 73 -17.43 -4.71 11.09
CA LEU A 73 -18.55 -5.55 11.48
C LEU A 73 -19.67 -4.75 12.17
N ASP A 74 -19.30 -3.61 12.77
CA ASP A 74 -20.22 -2.76 13.50
C ASP A 74 -20.70 -1.58 12.65
N ALA A 75 -22.02 -1.43 12.51
CA ALA A 75 -22.59 -0.40 11.66
C ALA A 75 -22.32 1.02 12.15
N ALA A 76 -22.32 1.25 13.48
CA ALA A 76 -22.03 2.57 14.04
C ALA A 76 -20.58 2.98 13.75
N GLN A 77 -19.62 2.07 14.01
CA GLN A 77 -18.22 2.32 13.69
C GLN A 77 -17.97 2.56 12.21
N ARG A 78 -18.66 1.86 11.30
CA ARG A 78 -18.56 2.18 9.86
C ARG A 78 -19.03 3.61 9.57
N LEU A 79 -20.17 4.02 10.11
CA LEU A 79 -20.69 5.38 9.91
C LEU A 79 -19.70 6.44 10.44
N GLU A 80 -19.05 6.18 11.57
CA GLU A 80 -18.00 7.06 12.12
C GLU A 80 -16.76 7.18 11.21
N LYS A 81 -16.54 6.19 10.34
CA LYS A 81 -15.45 6.23 9.34
C LYS A 81 -15.81 6.99 8.08
N ILE A 82 -17.08 7.28 7.81
CA ILE A 82 -17.45 8.10 6.64
C ILE A 82 -16.83 9.49 6.77
N GLY A 83 -16.23 9.98 5.69
CA GLY A 83 -15.49 11.24 5.65
C GLY A 83 -14.06 11.17 6.21
N GLN A 84 -13.65 10.05 6.81
CA GLN A 84 -12.28 9.87 7.27
C GLN A 84 -11.34 9.54 6.09
N PRO A 85 -10.07 9.97 6.16
CA PRO A 85 -9.08 9.60 5.16
C PRO A 85 -8.81 8.09 5.20
N PHE A 86 -8.69 7.49 4.02
CA PHE A 86 -8.45 6.08 3.81
C PHE A 86 -7.49 5.87 2.64
N ALA A 87 -6.54 4.93 2.83
CA ALA A 87 -5.55 4.62 1.81
C ALA A 87 -6.20 3.77 0.70
N CYS A 88 -6.30 4.33 -0.50
CA CYS A 88 -6.72 3.58 -1.68
C CYS A 88 -5.53 2.78 -2.24
N GLY A 89 -5.62 1.45 -2.22
CA GLY A 89 -4.57 0.57 -2.76
C GLY A 89 -4.36 0.74 -4.27
N TRP A 90 -5.42 1.04 -5.02
CA TRP A 90 -5.34 1.30 -6.46
C TRP A 90 -4.58 2.59 -6.76
N CYS A 91 -4.96 3.71 -6.12
CA CYS A 91 -4.26 4.98 -6.29
C CYS A 91 -2.78 4.93 -5.85
N ALA A 92 -2.45 4.05 -4.90
CA ALA A 92 -1.07 3.83 -4.49
C ALA A 92 -0.23 3.12 -5.56
N ARG A 93 -0.84 2.25 -6.36
CA ARG A 93 -0.20 1.45 -7.42
C ARG A 93 -0.14 2.15 -8.78
N GLU A 94 -1.05 3.06 -9.10
CA GLU A 94 -1.02 3.80 -10.39
C GLU A 94 0.08 4.89 -10.47
N ARG A 95 1.08 4.84 -9.60
CA ARG A 95 2.19 5.79 -9.51
C ARG A 95 3.54 5.13 -9.84
N GLU A 96 3.51 3.86 -10.27
CA GLU A 96 4.66 2.99 -10.55
C GLU A 96 4.99 2.93 -12.05
#